data_AF-A0A6V7IPW7-F1
#
_entry.id   AF-A0A6V7IPW7-F1
#
_cell.length_a   1.000
_cell.length_b   1.000
_cell.length_c   1.000
_cell.angle_alpha   90.00
_cell.angle_beta   90.00
_cell.angle_gamma   90.00
#
_symmetry.space_group_name_H-M   'P 1'
#
loop_
_entity.id
_entity.type
_entity.pdbx_description
1 polymer ?
#
loop_
_entity_poly.entity_id
_entity_poly.type
_entity_poly.pdbx_seq_one_letter_code
_entity_poly.pdbx_strand_id
1 'polypeptide(L)' 'MKVKELLKTVNVAWSPQGQHPILLAAGTAAQQLDASFNTSASLDLYLLGLDKPGMDMELRASVPSDH' A
#
# COMPACT_ATOMS: atom_id res chain seq x y z
N MET A 1 -9.71 12.99 13.44
CA MET A 1 -9.77 11.88 12.46
C MET A 1 -8.54 11.04 12.65
N LYS A 2 -8.66 9.71 12.75
CA LYS A 2 -7.49 8.80 12.75
C LYS A 2 -7.13 8.55 11.29
N VAL A 3 -5.94 8.97 10.87
CA VAL A 3 -5.44 8.78 9.51
C VAL A 3 -4.80 7.41 9.44
N LYS A 4 -5.13 6.59 8.44
CA LYS A 4 -4.50 5.28 8.26
C LYS A 4 -3.04 5.47 7.87
N GLU A 5 -2.13 4.66 8.41
CA GLU A 5 -0.68 4.82 8.24
C GLU A 5 -0.07 3.61 7.51
N LEU A 6 0.92 3.89 6.66
CA LEU A 6 1.72 2.89 5.96
C LEU A 6 3.20 3.21 6.15
N LEU A 7 3.90 2.41 6.95
CA LEU A 7 5.34 2.56 7.23
C LEU A 7 6.17 1.82 6.18
N LYS A 8 6.08 2.24 4.91
CA LYS A 8 6.83 1.64 3.80
C LYS A 8 7.18 2.71 2.77
N THR A 9 8.36 2.59 2.15
CA THR A 9 8.79 3.49 1.07
C THR A 9 8.20 3.00 -0.25
N VAL A 10 7.03 3.53 -0.61
CA VAL A 10 6.26 3.11 -1.78
C VAL A 10 5.68 4.30 -2.51
N ASN A 11 5.46 4.15 -3.81
CA ASN A 11 4.57 5.01 -4.56
C ASN A 11 3.13 4.54 -4.34
N VAL A 12 2.21 5.48 -4.12
CA VAL A 12 0.81 5.17 -3.84
C VAL A 12 -0.13 5.68 -4.93
N ALA A 13 -1.18 4.92 -5.19
CA ALA A 13 -2.29 5.31 -6.06
C ALA A 13 -3.63 4.94 -5.42
N TRP A 14 -4.59 5.85 -5.48
CA TRP A 14 -5.93 5.66 -4.96
C TRP A 14 -6.83 4.95 -5.97
N SER A 15 -7.72 4.08 -5.49
CA SER A 15 -8.80 3.55 -6.33
C SER A 15 -9.67 4.70 -6.89
N PRO A 16 -10.25 4.55 -8.09
CA PRO A 16 -11.20 5.51 -8.64
C PRO A 16 -12.35 5.81 -7.67
N GLN A 17 -12.89 7.03 -7.73
CA GLN A 17 -13.94 7.50 -6.82
C GLN A 17 -15.18 6.59 -6.77
N GLY A 18 -15.56 5.96 -7.88
CA GLY A 18 -16.72 5.07 -7.96
C GLY A 18 -16.47 3.62 -7.52
N GLN A 19 -15.23 3.27 -7.17
CA GLN A 19 -14.88 1.91 -6.78
C GLN A 19 -15.06 1.73 -5.27
N HIS A 20 -15.90 0.75 -4.90
CA HIS A 20 -16.09 0.32 -3.52
C HIS A 20 -15.80 -1.17 -3.37
N PRO A 21 -15.03 -1.58 -2.34
CA PRO A 21 -14.45 -0.72 -1.29
C PRO A 21 -13.25 0.12 -1.78
N ILE A 22 -12.90 1.18 -1.03
CA ILE A 22 -11.76 2.05 -1.33
C ILE A 22 -10.47 1.26 -1.11
N LEU A 23 -9.65 1.19 -2.16
CA LEU A 23 -8.35 0.52 -2.13
C LEU A 23 -7.22 1.53 -2.35
N LEU A 24 -6.06 1.23 -1.77
CA LEU A 24 -4.80 1.94 -1.99
C LEU A 24 -3.81 0.97 -2.59
N ALA A 25 -3.33 1.25 -3.80
CA ALA A 25 -2.23 0.52 -4.39
C ALA A 25 -0.90 1.12 -3.92
N ALA A 26 0.03 0.29 -3.49
CA ALA A 26 1.35 0.64 -2.99
C ALA A 26 2.40 -0.17 -3.74
N GLY A 27 3.11 0.47 -4.66
CA GLY A 27 4.20 -0.15 -5.41
C GLY A 27 5.55 0.26 -4.83
N THR A 28 6.49 -0.69 -4.69
CA THR A 28 7.87 -0.36 -4.32
C THR A 28 8.42 0.72 -5.26
N ALA A 29 8.90 1.83 -4.71
CA ALA A 29 9.42 2.94 -5.50
C ALA A 29 10.80 2.58 -6.08
N ALA A 30 11.00 2.80 -7.38
CA ALA A 30 12.26 2.52 -8.05
C ALA A 30 13.41 3.32 -7.43
N GLN A 31 14.59 2.71 -7.32
CA GLN A 31 15.84 3.33 -6.83
C GLN A 31 15.81 3.80 -5.37
N GLN A 32 14.75 3.50 -4.62
CA GLN A 32 14.68 3.75 -3.18
C GLN A 32 15.19 2.49 -2.46
N LEU A 33 16.38 2.57 -1.88
CA LEU A 33 16.88 1.56 -0.97
C LEU A 33 16.28 1.85 0.41
N ASP A 34 15.48 0.93 0.95
CA ASP A 34 15.06 1.05 2.34
C ASP A 34 16.25 0.81 3.29
N ALA A 35 16.08 1.13 4.58
CA ALA A 35 17.13 0.96 5.59
C ALA A 35 17.63 -0.50 5.71
N SER A 36 16.87 -1.47 5.17
CA SER A 36 17.19 -2.89 5.13
C SER A 36 17.81 -3.37 3.82
N PHE A 37 18.11 -2.46 2.86
CA PHE A 37 18.66 -2.81 1.55
C PHE A 37 17.80 -3.80 0.75
N ASN A 38 16.48 -3.79 0.95
CA ASN A 38 15.58 -4.69 0.25
C ASN A 38 15.35 -4.22 -1.20
N THR A 39 15.66 -5.09 -2.17
CA THR A 39 15.44 -4.85 -3.60
C THR A 39 14.19 -5.54 -4.14
N SER A 40 13.39 -6.15 -3.27
CA SER A 40 12.15 -6.84 -3.65
C SER A 40 11.11 -5.82 -4.11
N ALA A 41 10.78 -5.85 -5.39
CA ALA A 41 9.69 -5.06 -5.94
C ALA A 41 8.36 -5.81 -5.77
N SER A 42 7.36 -5.16 -5.18
CA SER A 42 6.00 -5.68 -5.11
C SER A 42 4.97 -4.60 -5.36
N LEU A 43 3.81 -5.01 -5.84
CA LEU A 43 2.59 -4.21 -5.89
C LEU A 43 1.62 -4.75 -4.85
N ASP A 44 1.40 -3.97 -3.80
CA ASP A 44 0.53 -4.31 -2.68
C ASP A 44 -0.78 -3.53 -2.79
N LEU A 45 -1.91 -4.19 -2.55
CA LEU A 45 -3.24 -3.57 -2.50
C LEU A 45 -3.76 -3.59 -1.08
N TYR A 46 -4.01 -2.41 -0.53
CA TYR A 46 -4.51 -2.23 0.82
C TYR A 46 -5.98 -1.80 0.79
N LEU A 47 -6.79 -2.40 1.67
CA LEU A 47 -8.12 -1.93 1.99
C LEU A 47 -8.01 -0.84 3.07
N LEU A 48 -8.60 0.33 2.79
CA LEU A 48 -8.55 1.45 3.71
C LEU A 48 -9.30 1.16 5.02
N GLY A 49 -10.40 0.39 4.94
CA GLY A 49 -11.15 -0.08 6.10
C GLY A 49 -11.60 1.04 7.03
N LEU A 50 -12.27 2.07 6.47
CA LEU A 50 -12.77 3.24 7.19
C LEU A 50 -13.85 2.92 8.23
N ASP A 51 -14.45 1.74 8.12
CA ASP A 51 -15.40 1.15 9.06
C ASP A 51 -14.73 0.67 10.36
N LYS A 52 -13.43 0.34 10.31
CA LYS A 52 -12.68 -0.18 11.47
C LYS A 52 -11.86 0.94 12.12
N PRO A 53 -12.03 1.20 13.43
CA PRO A 53 -11.19 2.15 14.14
C PRO A 53 -9.75 1.61 14.25
N GLY A 54 -8.76 2.40 13.83
CA GLY A 54 -7.36 2.01 13.89
C GLY A 54 -6.52 2.71 12.84
N MET A 55 -5.20 2.56 12.94
CA MET A 55 -4.24 3.12 11.98
C MET A 55 -3.91 2.11 10.86
N ASP A 56 -4.17 0.83 11.10
CA ASP A 56 -3.78 -0.24 10.20
C ASP A 56 -4.69 -0.34 8.98
N MET A 57 -4.07 -0.63 7.83
CA MET A 57 -4.75 -1.02 6.60
C MET A 57 -4.60 -2.54 6.39
N GLU A 58 -5.64 -3.16 5.84
CA GLU A 58 -5.65 -4.61 5.57
C GLU A 58 -5.04 -4.88 4.20
N LEU A 59 -3.95 -5.65 4.13
CA LEU A 59 -3.37 -6.11 2.87
C LEU A 59 -4.30 -7.13 2.22
N ARG A 60 -4.82 -6.81 1.03
CA ARG A 60 -5.79 -7.64 0.28
C ARG A 60 -5.13 -8.49 -0.79
N ALA A 61 -4.09 -7.95 -1.42
CA ALA A 61 -3.31 -8.65 -2.42
C ALA A 61 -1.88 -8.12 -2.41
N SER A 62 -0.93 -8.98 -2.72
CA SER A 62 0.46 -8.61 -2.96
C SER A 62 0.92 -9.41 -4.16
N VAL A 63 1.45 -8.72 -5.16
CA VAL A 63 2.02 -9.33 -6.36
C VAL A 63 3.49 -8.95 -6.38
N PRO A 64 4.42 -9.93 -6.27
CA PRO A 64 5.82 -9.64 -6.49
C PRO A 64 6.03 -9.28 -7.95
N SER A 65 6.94 -8.36 -8.20
CA SER A 65 7.47 -8.10 -9.53
C SER A 65 8.71 -8.96 -9.71
N ASP A 66 8.66 -9.88 -10.66
CA ASP A 66 9.87 -10.52 -11.17
C ASP A 66 10.63 -9.46 -11.95
N HIS A 67 11.84 -9.15 -11.50
CA HIS A 67 12.69 -8.13 -12.08
C HIS A 67 13.45 -8.64 -13.30
#